data_AF-A0A849ACJ9-F1
#
_entry.id   AF-A0A849ACJ9-F1
#
_cell.length_a   1.000
_cell.length_b   1.000
_cell.length_c   1.000
_cell.angle_alpha   90.00
_cell.angle_beta   90.00
_cell.angle_gamma   90.00
#
_symmetry.space_group_name_H-M   'P 1'
#
loop_
_entity.id
_entity.type
_entity.pdbx_description
1 polymer ?
#
loop_
_entity_poly.entity_id
_entity_poly.type
_entity_poly.pdbx_seq_one_letter_code
_entity_poly.pdbx_strand_id
1 'polypeptide(L)'
;MGDAIEGIGLARLLASASFRRSREVAAQLAGDAAGLRQLLADVERKVFAVGSLTSSPRGVHVDIAGAMVEAHLEELTEPGLTAERRAVLTSDPRPRVVIAALHYLVTERDVVPDWLPTGHLDDLLVLQWASDVARGDLPLV
;
A
#
# COMPACT_ATOMS: atom_id res chain seq x y z
N MET A 1 -4.05 -8.21 -25.28
CA MET A 1 -4.00 -6.76 -25.56
C MET A 1 -4.36 -5.90 -24.35
N GLY A 2 -5.01 -6.46 -23.31
CA GLY A 2 -5.28 -5.76 -22.03
C GLY A 2 -4.03 -5.51 -21.18
N ASP A 3 -3.18 -6.52 -20.99
CA ASP A 3 -1.99 -6.44 -20.10
C ASP A 3 -1.00 -5.32 -20.45
N ALA A 4 -0.82 -5.02 -21.74
CA ALA A 4 0.10 -3.97 -22.18
C ALA A 4 -0.42 -2.57 -21.86
N ILE A 5 -1.75 -2.37 -21.89
CA ILE A 5 -2.38 -1.08 -21.58
C ILE A 5 -2.43 -0.89 -20.06
N GLU A 6 -2.71 -1.96 -19.30
CA GLU A 6 -2.65 -1.94 -17.83
C GLU A 6 -1.21 -1.70 -17.33
N GLY A 7 -0.20 -2.30 -17.96
CA GLY A 7 1.21 -2.09 -17.63
C GLY A 7 1.68 -0.64 -17.85
N ILE A 8 1.24 0.02 -18.94
CA ILE A 8 1.54 1.44 -19.19
C ILE A 8 0.81 2.34 -18.17
N GLY A 9 -0.42 1.98 -17.79
CA GLY A 9 -1.18 2.67 -16.76
C GLY A 9 -0.48 2.63 -15.40
N LEU A 10 -0.08 1.43 -14.95
CA LEU A 10 0.62 1.22 -13.69
C LEU A 10 1.97 1.95 -13.65
N ALA A 11 2.79 1.85 -14.69
CA ALA A 11 4.09 2.54 -14.74
C ALA A 11 3.94 4.06 -14.57
N ARG A 12 2.89 4.65 -15.17
CA ARG A 12 2.57 6.07 -15.02
C ARG A 12 2.13 6.42 -13.59
N LEU A 13 1.33 5.56 -12.95
CA LEU A 13 0.90 5.74 -11.57
C LEU A 13 2.07 5.68 -10.58
N LEU A 14 2.94 4.68 -10.73
CA LEU A 14 4.13 4.52 -9.91
C LEU A 14 5.13 5.68 -10.08
N ALA A 15 5.17 6.30 -11.26
CA ALA A 15 5.97 7.49 -11.53
C ALA A 15 5.32 8.82 -11.09
N SER A 16 4.05 8.79 -10.66
CA SER A 16 3.28 9.98 -10.32
C SER A 16 3.82 10.70 -9.08
N ALA A 17 3.61 12.02 -9.00
CA ALA A 17 4.00 12.80 -7.84
C ALA A 17 3.24 12.39 -6.56
N SER A 18 2.01 11.89 -6.69
CA SER A 18 1.24 11.39 -5.56
C SER A 18 1.81 10.07 -5.03
N PHE A 19 2.12 9.10 -5.89
CA PHE A 19 2.73 7.85 -5.43
C PHE A 19 4.15 8.04 -4.89
N ARG A 20 4.97 8.93 -5.49
CA ARG A 20 6.29 9.26 -4.93
C ARG A 20 6.21 9.82 -3.50
N ARG A 21 5.23 10.69 -3.22
CA ARG A 21 4.99 11.19 -1.86
C ARG A 21 4.62 10.07 -0.90
N SER A 22 3.77 9.13 -1.33
CA SER A 22 3.45 7.95 -0.51
C SER A 22 4.67 7.07 -0.24
N ARG A 23 5.60 6.93 -1.20
CA ARG A 23 6.88 6.22 -0.96
C ARG A 23 7.76 6.93 0.06
N GLU A 24 7.84 8.25 0.02
CA GLU A 24 8.60 9.05 1.00
C GLU A 24 8.02 8.90 2.41
N VAL A 25 6.69 8.96 2.54
CA VAL A 25 5.99 8.75 3.82
C VAL A 25 6.18 7.31 4.30
N ALA A 26 6.07 6.32 3.41
CA ALA A 26 6.26 4.92 3.76
C ALA A 26 7.65 4.62 4.33
N ALA A 27 8.69 5.30 3.85
CA ALA A 27 10.04 5.15 4.39
C ALA A 27 10.14 5.63 5.85
N GLN A 28 9.34 6.62 6.24
CA GLN A 28 9.25 7.10 7.63
C GLN A 28 8.39 6.17 8.47
N LEU A 29 7.23 5.75 7.93
CA LEU A 29 6.29 4.87 8.60
C LEU A 29 6.84 3.46 8.86
N ALA A 30 7.77 2.97 8.04
CA ALA A 30 8.31 1.62 8.16
C ALA A 30 8.99 1.30 9.51
N GLY A 31 9.33 2.32 10.31
CA GLY A 31 9.83 2.16 11.68
C GLY A 31 8.90 2.72 12.77
N ASP A 32 7.77 3.30 12.40
CA ASP A 32 6.83 4.00 13.30
C ASP A 32 5.58 3.15 13.55
N ALA A 33 5.60 2.40 14.65
CA ALA A 33 4.50 1.55 15.05
C ALA A 33 3.18 2.31 15.33
N ALA A 34 3.24 3.58 15.74
CA ALA A 34 2.02 4.37 15.95
C ALA A 34 1.44 4.82 14.61
N GLY A 35 2.29 5.32 13.71
CA GLY A 35 1.91 5.68 12.35
C GLY A 35 1.33 4.52 11.55
N LEU A 36 1.89 3.31 11.67
CA LEU A 36 1.36 2.11 11.00
C LEU A 36 -0.04 1.71 11.51
N ARG A 37 -0.28 1.78 12.82
CA ARG A 37 -1.62 1.54 13.38
C ARG A 37 -2.63 2.55 12.89
N GLN A 38 -2.22 3.82 12.82
CA GLN A 38 -3.07 4.89 12.30
C GLN A 38 -3.40 4.64 10.82
N LEU A 39 -2.41 4.27 10.01
CA LEU A 39 -2.60 3.93 8.60
C LEU A 39 -3.62 2.79 8.42
N LEU A 40 -3.48 1.69 9.17
CA LEU A 40 -4.43 0.58 9.12
C LEU A 40 -5.85 1.04 9.48
N ALA A 41 -5.99 1.85 10.53
CA ALA A 41 -7.28 2.39 10.93
C ALA A 41 -7.87 3.36 9.88
N ASP A 42 -7.03 4.09 9.15
CA ASP A 42 -7.47 4.94 8.02
C ASP A 42 -7.94 4.09 6.83
N VAL A 43 -7.27 2.96 6.55
CA VAL A 43 -7.66 2.00 5.51
C VAL A 43 -9.03 1.40 5.84
N GLU A 44 -9.25 0.96 7.07
CA GLU A 44 -10.53 0.42 7.54
C GLU A 44 -11.70 1.42 7.40
N ARG A 45 -11.40 2.72 7.56
CA ARG A 45 -12.40 3.79 7.45
C ARG A 45 -12.67 4.24 6.02
N LYS A 46 -11.83 3.89 5.03
CA LYS A 46 -12.01 4.37 3.65
C LYS A 46 -13.31 3.78 3.06
N VAL A 47 -14.26 4.65 2.77
CA VAL A 47 -15.52 4.31 2.10
C VAL A 47 -15.38 4.55 0.61
N PHE A 48 -15.66 3.54 -0.20
CA PHE A 48 -15.60 3.66 -1.66
C PHE A 48 -16.98 4.02 -2.21
N ALA A 49 -17.02 4.94 -3.17
CA ALA A 49 -18.27 5.48 -3.72
C ALA A 49 -19.12 4.42 -4.46
N VAL A 50 -18.53 3.27 -4.82
CA VAL A 50 -19.16 2.20 -5.60
C VAL A 50 -19.51 0.96 -4.75
N GLY A 51 -19.52 1.09 -3.41
CA GLY A 51 -19.86 0.01 -2.48
C GLY A 51 -18.67 -0.44 -1.62
N SER A 52 -18.86 -1.45 -0.78
CA SER A 52 -17.80 -1.94 0.12
C SER A 52 -16.75 -2.76 -0.63
N LEU A 53 -15.46 -2.56 -0.32
CA LEU A 53 -14.34 -3.38 -0.83
C LEU A 53 -14.54 -4.87 -0.55
N THR A 54 -15.17 -5.20 0.57
CA THR A 54 -15.41 -6.57 1.02
C THR A 54 -16.31 -7.39 0.07
N SER A 55 -17.04 -6.71 -0.82
CA SER A 55 -17.92 -7.32 -1.84
C SER A 55 -17.26 -7.49 -3.21
N SER A 56 -16.04 -7.01 -3.41
CA SER A 56 -15.31 -7.09 -4.69
C SER A 56 -14.18 -8.12 -4.60
N PRO A 57 -13.90 -8.89 -5.67
CA PRO A 57 -12.69 -9.72 -5.76
C PRO A 57 -11.39 -8.96 -5.48
N ARG A 58 -11.43 -7.62 -5.56
CA ARG A 58 -10.31 -6.72 -5.33
C ARG A 58 -10.11 -6.33 -3.85
N GLY A 59 -11.08 -6.59 -2.97
CA GLY A 59 -10.92 -6.42 -1.52
C GLY A 59 -9.80 -7.28 -0.94
N VAL A 60 -9.55 -8.44 -1.56
CA VAL A 60 -8.48 -9.37 -1.15
C VAL A 60 -7.09 -8.71 -1.15
N HIS A 61 -6.83 -7.76 -2.05
CA HIS A 61 -5.54 -7.08 -2.12
C HIS A 61 -5.35 -6.10 -0.95
N VAL A 62 -6.43 -5.48 -0.48
CA VAL A 62 -6.41 -4.64 0.72
C VAL A 62 -6.19 -5.51 1.95
N ASP A 63 -6.88 -6.66 2.05
CA ASP A 63 -6.71 -7.59 3.16
C ASP A 63 -5.28 -8.14 3.24
N ILE A 64 -4.69 -8.50 2.10
CA ILE A 64 -3.30 -8.98 2.02
C ILE A 64 -2.32 -7.88 2.41
N ALA A 65 -2.50 -6.68 1.87
CA ALA A 65 -1.64 -5.55 2.19
C ALA A 65 -1.73 -5.18 3.69
N GLY A 66 -2.96 -5.20 4.25
CA GLY A 66 -3.22 -5.00 5.67
C GLY A 66 -2.51 -6.04 6.52
N ALA A 67 -2.72 -7.32 6.25
CA ALA A 67 -2.11 -8.44 6.98
C ALA A 67 -0.57 -8.37 6.98
N MET A 68 0.04 -7.90 5.89
CA MET A 68 1.50 -7.71 5.85
C MET A 68 1.99 -6.55 6.69
N VAL A 69 1.25 -5.44 6.72
CA VAL A 69 1.58 -4.32 7.60
C VAL A 69 1.36 -4.69 9.07
N GLU A 70 0.33 -5.48 9.37
CA GLU A 70 0.11 -6.06 10.70
C GLU A 70 1.27 -6.96 11.12
N ALA A 71 1.69 -7.90 10.27
CA ALA A 71 2.84 -8.76 10.55
C ALA A 71 4.13 -7.96 10.77
N HIS A 72 4.38 -6.93 9.94
CA HIS A 72 5.53 -6.04 10.12
C HIS A 72 5.45 -5.25 11.44
N LEU A 73 4.26 -4.79 11.81
CA LEU A 73 4.00 -4.10 13.08
C LEU A 73 4.24 -5.03 14.28
N GLU A 74 3.82 -6.29 14.20
CA GLU A 74 4.10 -7.31 15.22
C GLU A 74 5.61 -7.48 15.41
N GLU A 75 6.38 -7.66 14.32
CA GLU A 75 7.84 -7.77 14.39
C GLU A 75 8.51 -6.50 14.97
N LEU A 76 8.02 -5.31 14.61
CA LEU A 76 8.54 -4.02 15.13
C LEU A 76 8.27 -3.80 16.62
N THR A 77 7.24 -4.46 17.16
CA THR A 77 6.78 -4.29 18.54
C THR A 77 7.08 -5.50 19.42
N GLU A 78 7.81 -6.48 18.89
CA GLU A 78 8.25 -7.67 19.61
C GLU A 78 9.07 -7.29 20.86
N PRO A 79 8.72 -7.82 22.05
CA PRO A 79 9.50 -7.61 23.25
C PRO A 79 10.93 -8.12 23.08
N GLY A 80 11.92 -7.28 23.36
CA GLY A 80 13.35 -7.66 23.23
C GLY A 80 13.93 -7.48 21.82
N LEU A 81 13.20 -6.83 20.91
CA LEU A 81 13.72 -6.46 19.59
C LEU A 81 15.03 -5.68 19.70
N THR A 82 16.12 -6.23 19.14
CA THR A 82 17.43 -5.58 19.14
C THR A 82 17.52 -4.45 18.11
N ALA A 83 18.51 -3.57 18.27
CA ALA A 83 18.75 -2.48 17.32
C ALA A 83 19.12 -3.03 15.93
N GLU A 84 19.89 -4.12 15.86
CA GLU A 84 20.29 -4.78 14.62
C GLU A 84 19.07 -5.37 13.89
N ARG A 85 18.19 -6.06 14.63
CA ARG A 85 16.97 -6.62 14.04
C ARG A 85 16.03 -5.51 13.57
N ARG A 86 15.88 -4.44 14.35
CA ARG A 86 15.11 -3.25 13.94
C ARG A 86 15.68 -2.61 12.67
N ALA A 87 17.00 -2.51 12.53
CA ALA A 87 17.63 -2.00 11.31
C ALA A 87 17.31 -2.89 10.09
N VAL A 88 17.35 -4.22 10.25
CA VAL A 88 16.96 -5.17 9.19
C VAL A 88 15.51 -4.96 8.77
N LEU A 89 14.58 -4.97 9.73
CA LEU A 89 13.13 -4.79 9.46
C LEU A 89 12.85 -3.47 8.75
N THR A 90 13.41 -2.37 9.26
CA THR A 90 13.17 -1.06 8.67
C THR A 90 13.84 -0.91 7.31
N SER A 91 14.91 -1.65 7.01
CA SER A 91 15.61 -1.64 5.73
C SER A 91 14.95 -2.48 4.62
N ASP A 92 14.04 -3.38 4.97
CA ASP A 92 13.35 -4.22 4.00
C ASP A 92 12.49 -3.36 3.05
N PRO A 93 12.73 -3.43 1.73
CA PRO A 93 11.94 -2.69 0.76
C PRO A 93 10.51 -3.21 0.59
N ARG A 94 10.20 -4.47 0.92
CA ARG A 94 8.87 -5.06 0.66
C ARG A 94 7.77 -4.44 1.52
N PRO A 95 7.90 -4.34 2.86
CA PRO A 95 6.90 -3.65 3.68
C PRO A 95 6.72 -2.19 3.24
N ARG A 96 7.81 -1.51 2.86
CA ARG A 96 7.75 -0.11 2.40
C ARG A 96 6.88 0.07 1.15
N VAL A 97 6.93 -0.87 0.21
CA VAL A 97 6.07 -0.83 -0.98
C VAL A 97 4.60 -1.00 -0.60
N VAL A 98 4.29 -1.95 0.28
CA VAL A 98 2.93 -2.21 0.75
C VAL A 98 2.39 -1.01 1.55
N ILE A 99 3.19 -0.44 2.45
CA ILE A 99 2.86 0.76 3.21
C ILE A 99 2.61 1.94 2.25
N ALA A 100 3.43 2.11 1.20
CA ALA A 100 3.23 3.17 0.22
C ALA A 100 1.92 3.00 -0.56
N ALA A 101 1.55 1.77 -0.92
CA ALA A 101 0.29 1.48 -1.60
C ALA A 101 -0.92 1.78 -0.70
N LEU A 102 -0.90 1.36 0.56
CA LEU A 102 -1.97 1.67 1.52
C LEU A 102 -2.04 3.17 1.84
N HIS A 103 -0.89 3.84 1.97
CA HIS A 103 -0.87 5.29 2.16
C HIS A 103 -1.44 6.02 0.94
N TYR A 104 -1.08 5.59 -0.28
CA TYR A 104 -1.65 6.12 -1.51
C TYR A 104 -3.17 5.94 -1.53
N LEU A 105 -3.65 4.74 -1.19
CA LEU A 105 -5.08 4.43 -1.07
C LEU A 105 -5.80 5.42 -0.15
N VAL A 106 -5.30 5.74 1.03
CA VAL A 106 -6.03 6.61 1.97
C VAL A 106 -5.79 8.09 1.78
N THR A 107 -4.87 8.48 0.88
CA THR A 107 -4.54 9.89 0.67
C THR A 107 -5.37 10.48 -0.46
N GLU A 108 -6.30 11.40 -0.12
CA GLU A 108 -7.20 12.11 -1.04
C GLU A 108 -6.50 13.02 -2.09
N ARG A 109 -5.17 12.98 -2.22
CA ARG A 109 -4.42 13.73 -3.25
C ARG A 109 -4.39 12.95 -4.54
N ASP A 110 -5.57 12.62 -5.00
CA ASP A 110 -5.77 11.78 -6.15
C ASP A 110 -5.60 12.59 -7.44
N VAL A 111 -5.08 11.94 -8.49
CA VAL A 111 -4.98 12.56 -9.83
C VAL A 111 -6.38 12.71 -10.44
N VAL A 112 -7.32 11.87 -10.00
CA VAL A 112 -8.73 11.85 -10.40
C VAL A 112 -9.58 11.80 -9.12
N PRO A 113 -10.38 12.83 -8.82
CA PRO A 113 -11.16 12.85 -7.59
C PRO A 113 -12.09 11.64 -7.42
N ASP A 114 -12.22 11.13 -6.20
CA ASP A 114 -13.01 9.95 -5.82
C ASP A 114 -14.51 10.00 -6.21
N TRP A 115 -15.05 11.17 -6.57
CA TRP A 115 -16.41 11.31 -7.09
C TRP A 115 -16.55 10.98 -8.59
N LEU A 116 -15.45 10.63 -9.27
CA LEU A 116 -15.48 10.11 -10.63
C LEU A 116 -15.45 8.57 -10.61
N PRO A 117 -16.18 7.88 -11.50
CA PRO A 117 -16.24 6.41 -11.56
C PRO A 117 -14.88 5.68 -11.71
N THR A 118 -13.81 6.41 -11.97
CA THR A 118 -12.48 5.91 -12.33
C THR A 118 -11.38 6.18 -11.30
N GLY A 119 -11.60 7.03 -10.28
CA GLY A 119 -10.57 7.36 -9.27
C GLY A 119 -10.10 6.13 -8.50
N HIS A 120 -11.04 5.27 -8.10
CA HIS A 120 -10.73 4.03 -7.38
C HIS A 120 -10.00 2.96 -8.21
N LEU A 121 -9.91 3.10 -9.54
CA LEU A 121 -9.22 2.10 -10.37
C LEU A 121 -7.70 2.22 -10.22
N ASP A 122 -7.18 3.43 -10.06
CA ASP A 122 -5.75 3.69 -9.92
C ASP A 122 -5.22 3.12 -8.59
N ASP A 123 -5.95 3.39 -7.50
CA ASP A 123 -5.72 2.83 -6.16
C ASP A 123 -5.64 1.29 -6.18
N LEU A 124 -6.59 0.65 -6.85
CA LEU A 124 -6.69 -0.81 -6.90
C LEU A 124 -5.57 -1.44 -7.74
N LEU A 125 -5.14 -0.79 -8.83
CA LEU A 125 -4.00 -1.25 -9.62
C LEU A 125 -2.69 -1.20 -8.81
N VAL A 126 -2.50 -0.14 -8.01
CA VAL A 126 -1.33 0.00 -7.14
C VAL A 126 -1.35 -1.06 -6.03
N LEU A 127 -2.51 -1.35 -5.44
CA LEU A 127 -2.66 -2.41 -4.43
C LEU A 127 -2.45 -3.81 -4.99
N GLN A 128 -2.96 -4.09 -6.18
CA GLN A 128 -2.73 -5.36 -6.86
C GLN A 128 -1.22 -5.57 -7.10
N TRP A 129 -0.55 -4.57 -7.68
CA TRP A 129 0.91 -4.61 -7.87
C TRP A 129 1.66 -4.81 -6.55
N ALA A 130 1.30 -4.06 -5.50
CA ALA A 130 1.94 -4.19 -4.20
C ALA A 130 1.74 -5.58 -3.58
N SER A 131 0.56 -6.18 -3.76
CA SER A 131 0.26 -7.56 -3.32
C SER A 131 1.10 -8.59 -4.07
N ASP A 132 1.31 -8.40 -5.38
CA ASP A 132 2.10 -9.32 -6.19
C ASP A 132 3.60 -9.19 -5.86
N VAL A 133 4.10 -7.97 -5.59
CA VAL A 133 5.45 -7.73 -5.04
C VAL A 133 5.62 -8.40 -3.67
N ALA A 134 4.60 -8.28 -2.83
CA ALA A 134 4.54 -8.87 -1.51
C ALA A 134 4.64 -10.40 -1.51
N ARG A 135 3.93 -11.06 -2.43
CA ARG A 135 3.98 -12.52 -2.64
C ARG A 135 5.30 -13.00 -3.25
N GLY A 136 6.11 -12.07 -3.79
CA GLY A 136 7.33 -12.39 -4.52
C GLY A 136 7.08 -12.75 -5.99
N ASP A 137 5.88 -12.50 -6.49
CA ASP A 137 5.48 -12.76 -7.88
C ASP A 137 5.99 -11.67 -8.84
N LEU A 138 6.33 -10.48 -8.32
CA LEU A 138 6.90 -9.37 -9.10
C LEU A 138 8.17 -8.78 -8.45
N PRO A 139 9.13 -8.27 -9.26
CA PRO A 139 10.29 -7.56 -8.75
C PRO A 139 9.92 -6.19 -8.18
N LEU A 140 10.74 -5.71 -7.23
CA LEU A 140 10.69 -4.32 -6.77
C LEU A 140 11.14 -3.39 -7.90
N VAL A 141 10.31 -2.42 -8.26
CA VAL A 141 10.56 -1.40 -9.31
C VAL A 141 10.69 0.01 -8.72
#